data_AF-A0A8I6A2J7-F1
#
_entry.id   AF-A0A8I6A2J7-F1
#
_cell.length_a   1.000
_cell.length_b   1.000
_cell.length_c   1.000
_cell.angle_alpha   90.00
_cell.angle_beta   90.00
_cell.angle_gamma   90.00
#
_symmetry.space_group_name_H-M   'P 1'
#
loop_
_entity.id
_entity.type
_entity.pdbx_description
1 polymer ?
#
loop_
_entity_poly.entity_id
_entity_poly.type
_entity_poly.pdbx_seq_one_letter_code
_entity_poly.pdbx_strand_id
1 'polypeptide(L)'
;MRYGAWYLNTKLWKRQRADEPLVDPRVSPKAQDSNFEKQLQEQEELLADLCGTAAFKDFVLSRGYRMPRFLEKIYAEEEKSKSENIRTPKKLTETERNPGRR
;
A
#
# COMPACT_ATOMS: atom_id res chain seq x y z
N MET A 1 34.62 17.28 -9.44
CA MET A 1 34.17 16.43 -10.57
C MET A 1 33.76 15.08 -9.98
N ARG A 2 32.58 14.55 -10.31
CA ARG A 2 32.12 13.23 -9.89
C ARG A 2 32.10 12.29 -11.10
N TYR A 3 32.70 11.12 -10.94
CA TYR A 3 32.60 10.04 -11.91
C TYR A 3 31.51 9.08 -11.42
N GLY A 4 30.87 8.39 -12.37
CA GLY A 4 29.75 7.48 -12.09
C GLY A 4 30.04 6.44 -11.02
N ALA A 5 29.02 5.67 -10.65
CA ALA A 5 29.11 4.78 -9.50
C ALA A 5 30.27 3.77 -9.62
N TRP A 6 31.11 3.68 -8.58
CA TRP A 6 32.38 2.92 -8.57
C TRP A 6 32.23 1.42 -8.87
N TYR A 7 31.03 0.88 -8.67
CA TYR A 7 30.69 -0.52 -8.95
C TYR A 7 30.27 -0.77 -10.42
N LEU A 8 30.21 0.26 -11.26
CA LEU A 8 29.87 0.14 -12.67
C LEU A 8 31.12 0.04 -13.54
N ASN A 9 30.99 -0.66 -14.66
CA ASN A 9 32.04 -0.76 -15.68
C ASN A 9 32.48 0.65 -16.13
N THR A 10 33.80 0.85 -16.24
CA THR A 10 34.43 2.12 -16.64
C THR A 10 33.93 2.65 -17.98
N LYS A 11 33.51 1.76 -18.89
CA LYS A 11 32.91 2.12 -20.18
C LYS A 11 31.58 2.88 -20.07
N LEU A 12 30.88 2.75 -18.94
CA LEU A 12 29.61 3.44 -18.67
C LEU A 12 29.82 4.79 -17.98
N TRP A 13 31.05 5.13 -17.61
CA TRP A 13 31.34 6.36 -16.87
C TRP A 13 31.17 7.56 -17.80
N LYS A 14 30.11 8.34 -17.53
CA LYS A 14 29.91 9.65 -18.15
C LYS A 14 30.30 10.72 -17.15
N ARG A 15 30.90 11.81 -17.64
CA ARG A 15 31.21 12.97 -16.80
C ARG A 15 29.90 13.63 -16.37
N GLN A 16 29.56 13.53 -15.10
CA GLN A 16 28.37 14.15 -14.54
C GLN A 16 28.64 15.60 -14.12
N ARG A 17 27.67 16.50 -14.35
CA ARG A 17 27.73 17.88 -13.86
C ARG A 17 27.55 17.92 -12.35
N ALA A 18 28.15 18.91 -11.68
CA ALA A 18 28.08 19.02 -10.22
C ALA A 18 26.65 19.27 -9.70
N ASP A 19 25.81 19.88 -10.53
CA ASP A 19 24.42 20.24 -10.19
C ASP A 19 23.43 19.08 -10.43
N GLU A 20 23.88 17.98 -11.05
CA GLU A 20 23.03 16.86 -11.41
C GLU A 20 23.10 15.75 -10.34
N PRO A 21 21.97 15.21 -9.85
CA PRO A 21 21.96 14.14 -8.86
C PRO A 21 22.44 12.82 -9.46
N LEU A 22 23.23 12.04 -8.72
CA LEU A 22 23.69 10.71 -9.15
C LEU A 22 22.49 9.76 -9.19
N VAL A 23 22.01 9.43 -10.39
CA VAL A 23 20.92 8.47 -10.61
C VAL A 23 21.52 7.11 -10.94
N ASP A 24 21.09 6.06 -10.25
CA ASP A 24 21.51 4.70 -10.57
C ASP A 24 20.95 4.30 -11.96
N PRO A 25 21.80 3.92 -12.93
CA PRO A 25 21.34 3.47 -14.24
C PRO A 25 20.37 2.27 -14.21
N ARG A 26 20.41 1.46 -13.15
CA ARG A 26 19.49 0.32 -12.97
C ARG A 26 18.07 0.76 -12.62
N VAL A 27 17.91 1.94 -12.05
CA VAL A 27 16.61 2.54 -11.78
C VAL A 27 16.17 3.25 -13.06
N SER A 28 15.61 2.49 -13.99
CA SER A 28 14.94 3.09 -15.15
C SER A 28 13.66 3.76 -14.65
N PRO A 29 13.55 5.10 -14.67
CA PRO A 29 12.42 5.78 -14.04
C PRO A 29 11.09 5.31 -14.63
N LYS A 30 11.05 5.22 -15.95
CA LYS A 30 9.80 4.98 -16.70
C LYS A 30 9.24 3.56 -16.63
N ALA A 31 10.08 2.55 -16.41
CA ALA A 31 9.61 1.15 -16.36
C ALA A 31 9.23 0.71 -14.94
N GLN A 32 9.84 1.36 -13.94
CA GLN A 32 9.51 1.12 -12.54
C GLN A 32 8.16 1.76 -12.21
N ASP A 33 7.86 2.96 -12.70
CA ASP A 33 6.63 3.70 -12.33
C ASP A 33 5.35 2.85 -12.46
N SER A 34 5.13 2.17 -13.60
CA SER A 34 3.88 1.44 -13.84
C SER A 34 3.80 0.11 -13.10
N ASN A 35 4.91 -0.63 -13.00
CA ASN A 35 4.95 -1.88 -12.23
C ASN A 35 4.86 -1.58 -10.73
N PHE A 36 5.50 -0.49 -10.29
CA PHE A 36 5.49 -0.03 -8.91
C PHE A 36 4.09 0.41 -8.51
N GLU A 37 3.37 1.18 -9.32
CA GLU A 37 2.00 1.58 -8.98
C GLU A 37 1.06 0.37 -8.87
N LYS A 38 1.23 -0.65 -9.74
CA LYS A 38 0.47 -1.92 -9.63
C LYS A 38 0.81 -2.70 -8.37
N GLN A 39 2.09 -2.84 -8.06
CA GLN A 39 2.55 -3.51 -6.83
C GLN A 39 2.06 -2.77 -5.58
N LEU A 40 2.06 -1.43 -5.61
CA LEU A 40 1.50 -0.61 -4.55
C LEU A 40 0.00 -0.86 -4.39
N GLN A 41 -0.75 -0.92 -5.49
CA GLN A 41 -2.18 -1.20 -5.44
C GLN A 41 -2.48 -2.59 -4.87
N GLU A 42 -1.78 -3.63 -5.32
CA GLU A 42 -1.91 -4.99 -4.76
C GLU A 42 -1.59 -5.01 -3.25
N GLN A 43 -0.58 -4.25 -2.81
CA GLN A 43 -0.24 -4.13 -1.40
C GLN A 43 -1.29 -3.33 -0.61
N GLU A 44 -1.88 -2.29 -1.20
CA GLU A 44 -2.97 -1.51 -0.62
C GLU A 44 -4.21 -2.37 -0.35
N GLU A 45 -4.60 -3.23 -1.30
CA GLU A 45 -5.70 -4.20 -1.14
C GLU A 45 -5.43 -5.18 0.02
N LEU A 46 -4.21 -5.74 0.11
CA LEU A 46 -3.83 -6.62 1.22
C LEU A 46 -3.83 -5.92 2.58
N LEU A 47 -3.52 -4.63 2.61
CA LEU A 47 -3.53 -3.83 3.83
C LEU A 47 -4.96 -3.48 4.26
N ALA A 48 -5.90 -3.32 3.32
CA ALA A 48 -7.32 -3.07 3.63
C ALA A 48 -7.93 -4.19 4.48
N ASP A 49 -7.55 -5.44 4.22
CA ASP A 49 -8.04 -6.61 4.96
C ASP A 49 -7.41 -6.76 6.37
N LEU A 50 -6.38 -5.98 6.69
CA LEU A 50 -5.64 -6.12 7.93
C LEU A 50 -6.20 -5.19 9.03
N CYS A 51 -6.58 -5.78 10.19
CA CYS A 51 -7.01 -5.02 11.38
C CYS A 51 -6.00 -3.96 11.84
N GLY A 52 -4.70 -4.18 11.58
CA GLY A 52 -3.62 -3.24 11.91
C GLY A 52 -3.71 -1.90 11.18
N THR A 53 -4.34 -1.86 10.00
CA THR A 53 -4.48 -0.63 9.21
C THR A 53 -5.40 0.37 9.92
N ALA A 54 -6.50 -0.12 10.51
CA ALA A 54 -7.39 0.69 11.37
C ALA A 54 -6.65 1.28 12.57
N ALA A 55 -5.89 0.47 13.30
CA ALA A 55 -5.07 0.94 14.41
C ALA A 55 -4.01 1.96 13.97
N PHE A 56 -3.45 1.78 12.77
CA PHE A 56 -2.48 2.72 12.22
C PHE A 56 -3.12 4.05 11.84
N LYS A 57 -4.32 4.07 11.27
CA LYS A 57 -5.08 5.31 11.04
C LYS A 57 -5.32 6.07 12.34
N ASP A 58 -5.81 5.40 13.36
CA ASP A 58 -6.08 6.02 14.67
C ASP A 58 -4.80 6.57 15.30
N PHE A 59 -3.67 5.86 15.12
CA PHE A 59 -2.36 6.34 15.52
C PHE A 59 -1.95 7.61 14.77
N VAL A 60 -2.10 7.64 13.44
CA VAL A 60 -1.77 8.81 12.62
C VAL A 60 -2.62 10.03 13.02
N LEU A 61 -3.93 9.83 13.23
CA LEU A 61 -4.87 10.88 13.62
C LEU A 61 -4.62 11.38 15.05
N SER A 62 -4.39 10.47 16.01
CA SER A 62 -4.13 10.85 17.40
C SER A 62 -2.84 11.65 17.57
N ARG A 63 -1.87 11.47 16.67
CA ARG A 63 -0.62 12.25 16.64
C ARG A 63 -0.73 13.56 15.86
N GLY A 64 -1.83 13.77 15.12
CA GLY A 64 -1.97 14.91 14.21
C GLY A 64 -1.02 14.84 13.03
N TYR A 65 -0.57 13.64 12.65
CA TYR A 65 0.28 13.46 11.48
C TYR A 65 -0.53 13.55 10.19
N ARG A 66 0.15 13.98 9.12
CA ARG A 66 -0.43 13.99 7.79
C ARG A 66 -0.77 12.55 7.39
N MET A 67 -2.00 12.36 6.91
CA MET A 67 -2.45 11.07 6.40
C MET A 67 -1.59 10.64 5.19
N PRO A 68 -1.01 9.44 5.21
CA PRO A 68 -0.37 8.86 4.03
C PRO A 68 -1.38 8.62 2.91
N ARG A 69 -0.98 8.89 1.65
CA ARG A 69 -1.85 8.74 0.47
C ARG A 69 -2.42 7.33 0.29
N PHE A 70 -1.62 6.30 0.59
CA PHE A 70 -2.06 4.91 0.47
C PHE A 70 -3.19 4.60 1.46
N LEU A 71 -3.14 5.14 2.69
CA LEU A 71 -4.24 5.00 3.64
C LEU A 71 -5.50 5.72 3.14
N GLU A 72 -5.35 6.92 2.58
CA GLU A 72 -6.50 7.65 2.01
C GLU A 72 -7.21 6.81 0.93
N LYS A 73 -6.46 6.13 0.05
CA LYS A 73 -7.01 5.23 -0.97
C LYS A 73 -7.77 4.05 -0.35
N ILE A 74 -7.15 3.34 0.59
CA ILE A 74 -7.73 2.17 1.27
C ILE A 74 -9.06 2.52 1.95
N TYR A 75 -9.11 3.63 2.69
CA TYR A 75 -10.34 4.02 3.40
C TYR A 75 -11.44 4.52 2.46
N ALA A 76 -11.09 5.20 1.37
CA ALA A 76 -12.06 5.59 0.36
C ALA A 76 -12.73 4.36 -0.30
N GLU A 77 -12.01 3.23 -0.37
CA GLU A 77 -12.54 1.96 -0.85
C GLU A 77 -13.38 1.23 0.22
N GLU A 78 -12.93 1.19 1.48
CA GLU A 78 -13.71 0.64 2.60
C GLU A 78 -15.06 1.33 2.80
N GLU A 79 -15.14 2.66 2.69
CA GLU A 79 -16.42 3.37 2.82
C GLU A 79 -17.41 3.00 1.72
N LYS A 80 -16.91 2.75 0.50
CA LYS A 80 -17.74 2.26 -0.61
C LYS A 80 -18.25 0.85 -0.34
N SER A 81 -17.39 -0.07 0.11
CA SER A 81 -17.78 -1.47 0.37
C SER A 81 -18.75 -1.63 1.55
N LYS A 82 -18.66 -0.75 2.57
CA LYS A 82 -19.62 -0.69 3.68
C LYS A 82 -21.02 -0.27 3.23
N SER A 83 -21.13 0.64 2.26
CA SER A 83 -22.43 1.10 1.75
C SER A 83 -23.19 0.00 0.99
N GLU A 84 -22.49 -0.94 0.35
CA GLU A 84 -23.10 -2.05 -0.38
C GLU A 84 -23.55 -3.20 0.54
N ASN A 85 -22.86 -3.44 1.66
CA ASN A 85 -23.17 -4.52 2.58
C ASN A 85 -24.43 -4.33 3.43
N ILE A 86 -25.06 -3.15 3.41
CA ILE A 86 -26.33 -2.94 4.13
C ILE A 86 -27.48 -3.77 3.51
N ARG A 87 -27.31 -4.36 2.31
CA ARG A 87 -28.41 -5.07 1.62
C ARG A 87 -28.55 -6.57 1.91
N THR A 88 -27.78 -7.19 2.80
CA THR A 88 -28.05 -8.61 3.16
C THR A 88 -27.91 -8.88 4.65
N PRO A 89 -29.01 -8.82 5.43
CA PRO A 89 -29.06 -9.53 6.70
C PRO A 89 -28.99 -11.03 6.39
N LYS A 90 -27.81 -11.64 6.51
CA LYS A 90 -27.69 -13.10 6.61
C LYS A 90 -28.47 -13.50 7.85
N LYS A 91 -29.64 -14.11 7.65
CA LYS A 91 -30.42 -14.77 8.70
C LYS A 91 -29.48 -15.74 9.41
N LEU A 92 -29.14 -15.43 10.66
CA LEU A 92 -28.61 -16.42 11.59
C LEU A 92 -29.75 -17.42 11.81
N THR A 93 -29.61 -18.60 11.19
CA THR A 93 -30.44 -19.75 11.53
C THR A 93 -30.00 -20.27 12.89
N GLU A 94 -30.54 -19.69 13.96
CA GLU A 94 -30.70 -20.38 15.23
C GLU A 94 -31.78 -21.44 15.04
N THR A 95 -31.42 -22.68 14.74
CA THR A 95 -32.25 -23.84 15.10
C THR A 95 -31.38 -25.09 15.07
N GLU A 96 -31.03 -25.57 16.25
CA GLU A 96 -31.04 -26.99 16.64
C GLU A 96 -30.78 -26.99 18.15
N ARG A 97 -31.77 -26.53 18.91
CA ARG A 97 -31.85 -26.78 20.35
C ARG A 97 -32.21 -28.25 20.51
N ASN A 98 -31.19 -29.11 20.56
CA ASN A 98 -31.35 -30.55 20.78
C ASN A 98 -31.87 -30.79 22.23
N PRO A 99 -33.10 -31.30 22.42
CA PRO A 99 -33.62 -31.63 23.74
C PRO A 99 -33.19 -33.07 24.07
N GLY A 100 -32.04 -33.22 24.72
CA GLY A 100 -31.50 -34.55 25.02
C GLY A 100 -30.69 -34.64 26.32
N ARG A 101 -31.22 -35.45 27.24
CA ARG A 101 -30.62 -35.99 28.49
C ARG A 101 -30.71 -35.04 29.70
N ARG A 102 -31.32 -35.40 30.83
CA ARG A 102 -31.56 -36.71 31.47
C ARG A 102 -32.88 -36.68 32.23
#